data_AF-H3ZRI9-F1
#
_entry.id   AF-H3ZRI9-F1
#
_cell.length_a   1.000
_cell.length_b   1.000
_cell.length_c   1.000
_cell.angle_alpha   90.00
_cell.angle_beta   90.00
_cell.angle_gamma   90.00
#
_symmetry.space_group_name_H-M   'P 1'
#
loop_
_entity.id
_entity.type
_entity.pdbx_description
1 polymer ?
#
loop_
_entity_poly.entity_id
_entity_poly.type
_entity_poly.pdbx_seq_one_letter_code
_entity_poly.pdbx_strand_id
1 'polypeptide(L)'
;MPYYAHATDPVTFGTFFVLYYATIPTVIFLWFWKYYYHIRKGNYHLKQLAILILLAFVITSFSGFKLLDQYFYIYSPVDEKITCYSSSCILSSPLITEYNFAREDFEKVGVPSIGFMRMYRVYDTGISHSLLSPKKLNHVVITRPLFFIPAIEVYVYSISEDRRIAGRDKFYLIWPKSPGKLLTEKFDFKFSVMIVPGSS
;
A
#
# COMPACT_ATOMS: atom_id res chain seq x y z
N MET A 1 -5.75 -12.39 14.60
CA MET A 1 -4.49 -13.12 14.74
C MET A 1 -3.77 -12.97 13.42
N PRO A 2 -2.46 -12.68 13.38
CA PRO A 2 -1.71 -12.63 12.12
C PRO A 2 -1.73 -14.00 11.43
N TYR A 3 -2.00 -14.02 10.13
CA TYR A 3 -2.14 -15.26 9.37
C TYR A 3 -0.77 -15.71 8.85
N TYR A 4 -0.17 -16.71 9.49
CA TYR A 4 1.17 -17.22 9.13
C TYR A 4 1.27 -17.73 7.70
N ALA A 5 0.15 -18.20 7.11
CA ALA A 5 0.05 -18.58 5.71
C ALA A 5 0.34 -17.41 4.74
N HIS A 6 0.31 -16.17 5.24
CA HIS A 6 0.55 -14.95 4.48
C HIS A 6 1.93 -14.34 4.75
N ALA A 7 2.79 -15.06 5.45
CA ALA A 7 4.16 -14.63 5.66
C ALA A 7 4.86 -14.39 4.33
N THR A 8 5.73 -13.39 4.32
CA THR A 8 6.44 -13.00 3.11
C THR A 8 7.88 -13.49 3.12
N ASP A 9 8.41 -13.73 1.93
CA ASP A 9 9.80 -14.07 1.74
C ASP A 9 10.70 -12.84 2.02
N PRO A 10 11.81 -13.01 2.76
CA PRO A 10 12.71 -11.90 3.13
C PRO A 10 13.33 -11.21 1.91
N VAL A 11 13.65 -11.96 0.86
CA VAL A 11 14.25 -11.41 -0.37
C VAL A 11 13.25 -10.51 -1.07
N THR A 12 11.99 -10.94 -1.16
CA THR A 12 10.92 -10.18 -1.80
C THR A 12 10.63 -8.89 -1.04
N PHE A 13 10.44 -8.95 0.28
CA PHE A 13 10.24 -7.76 1.11
C PHE A 13 11.44 -6.81 1.05
N GLY A 14 12.65 -7.35 1.25
CA GLY A 14 13.89 -6.57 1.22
C GLY A 14 14.11 -5.86 -0.11
N THR A 15 13.85 -6.54 -1.23
CA THR A 15 13.99 -5.96 -2.59
C THR A 15 13.07 -4.76 -2.78
N PHE A 16 11.76 -4.89 -2.48
CA PHE A 16 10.84 -3.77 -2.62
C PHE A 16 11.11 -2.66 -1.61
N PHE A 17 11.61 -3.00 -0.41
CA PHE A 17 12.01 -2.02 0.58
C PHE A 17 13.19 -1.18 0.09
N VAL A 18 14.23 -1.83 -0.44
CA VAL A 18 15.39 -1.14 -1.02
C VAL A 18 14.97 -0.28 -2.21
N LEU A 19 14.18 -0.81 -3.14
CA LEU A 19 13.70 -0.03 -4.29
C LEU A 19 12.88 1.18 -3.83
N TYR A 20 11.99 1.02 -2.86
CA TYR A 20 11.19 2.12 -2.33
C TYR A 20 12.05 3.28 -1.82
N TYR A 21 13.12 3.02 -1.07
CA TYR A 21 13.94 4.11 -0.51
C TYR A 21 15.08 4.58 -1.42
N ALA A 22 15.69 3.67 -2.18
CA ALA A 22 16.93 3.94 -2.90
C ALA A 22 16.72 4.43 -4.34
N THR A 23 15.58 4.15 -4.99
CA THR A 23 15.42 4.45 -6.43
C THR A 23 15.56 5.95 -6.74
N ILE A 24 14.84 6.84 -6.04
CA ILE A 24 14.92 8.29 -6.28
C ILE A 24 16.33 8.85 -6.00
N PRO A 25 16.95 8.60 -4.82
CA PRO A 25 18.32 9.04 -4.55
C PRO A 25 19.34 8.52 -5.58
N THR A 26 19.22 7.25 -5.97
CA THR A 26 20.15 6.63 -6.94
C THR A 26 20.05 7.30 -8.30
N VAL A 27 18.84 7.59 -8.77
CA VAL A 27 18.63 8.28 -10.05
C VAL A 27 19.23 9.69 -10.04
N ILE A 28 19.03 10.45 -8.96
CA ILE A 28 19.60 11.79 -8.81
C ILE A 28 21.14 11.71 -8.80
N PHE A 29 21.70 10.77 -8.05
CA PHE A 29 23.14 10.56 -7.96
C PHE A 29 23.76 10.19 -9.32
N LEU A 30 23.17 9.21 -10.03
CA LEU A 30 23.65 8.78 -11.34
C LEU A 30 23.56 9.89 -12.38
N TRP A 31 22.48 10.68 -12.38
CA TRP A 31 22.38 11.84 -13.25
C TRP A 31 23.47 12.88 -12.93
N PHE A 32 23.66 13.21 -11.65
CA PHE A 32 24.66 14.18 -11.24
C PHE A 32 26.07 13.73 -11.62
N TRP A 33 26.40 12.45 -11.38
CA TRP A 33 27.68 11.85 -11.74
C TRP A 33 27.94 11.92 -13.25
N LYS A 34 26.95 11.49 -14.05
CA LYS A 34 27.06 11.44 -15.52
C LYS A 34 27.21 12.83 -16.14
N TYR A 35 26.48 13.83 -15.63
CA TYR A 35 26.43 15.18 -16.21
C TYR A 35 27.31 16.19 -15.46
N TYR A 36 28.14 15.75 -14.50
CA TYR A 36 28.94 16.62 -13.65
C TYR A 36 29.75 17.68 -14.42
N TYR A 37 30.44 17.26 -15.47
CA TYR A 37 31.25 18.15 -16.32
C TYR A 37 30.39 19.18 -17.07
N HIS A 38 29.19 18.79 -17.51
CA HIS A 38 28.26 19.68 -18.20
C HIS A 38 27.61 20.69 -17.23
N ILE A 39 27.26 20.23 -16.02
CA ILE A 39 26.71 21.07 -14.94
C ILE A 39 27.71 22.17 -14.57
N ARG A 40 29.01 21.85 -14.47
CA ARG A 40 30.07 22.85 -14.23
C ARG A 40 30.15 23.93 -15.31
N LYS A 41 29.68 23.65 -16.53
CA LYS A 41 29.63 24.59 -17.66
C LYS A 41 28.26 25.28 -17.81
N GLY A 42 27.34 25.09 -16.86
CA GLY A 42 25.99 25.66 -16.90
C GLY A 42 24.99 24.91 -17.79
N ASN A 43 25.35 23.74 -18.33
CA ASN A 43 24.42 22.91 -19.11
C ASN A 43 23.91 21.72 -18.28
N TYR A 44 22.71 21.88 -17.73
CA TYR A 44 22.17 20.97 -16.72
C TYR A 44 21.44 19.74 -17.29
N HIS A 45 21.10 19.67 -18.58
CA HIS A 45 20.41 18.47 -19.11
C HIS A 45 19.14 18.07 -18.32
N LEU A 46 18.33 19.06 -17.91
CA LEU A 46 17.16 18.87 -17.04
C LEU A 46 16.07 17.98 -17.66
N LYS A 47 15.97 17.93 -18.99
CA LYS A 47 15.02 17.05 -19.68
C LYS A 47 15.31 15.57 -19.40
N GLN A 48 16.59 15.18 -19.41
CA GLN A 48 16.99 13.81 -19.07
C GLN A 48 16.71 13.50 -17.60
N LEU A 49 16.97 14.45 -16.70
CA LEU A 49 16.65 14.29 -15.27
C LEU A 49 15.15 14.07 -15.06
N ALA A 50 14.30 14.87 -15.69
CA ALA A 50 12.85 14.77 -15.56
C ALA A 50 12.32 13.39 -15.98
N ILE A 51 12.83 12.85 -17.10
CA ILE A 51 12.45 11.51 -17.58
C ILE A 51 12.88 10.44 -16.58
N LEU A 52 14.12 10.51 -16.08
CA LEU A 52 14.64 9.54 -15.11
C LEU A 52 13.87 9.61 -13.78
N ILE A 53 13.53 10.80 -13.29
CA ILE A 53 12.72 10.99 -12.09
C ILE A 53 11.32 10.42 -12.29
N LEU A 54 10.70 10.64 -13.45
CA LEU A 54 9.37 10.09 -13.74
C LEU A 54 9.38 8.55 -13.70
N LEU A 55 10.41 7.91 -14.27
CA LEU A 55 10.60 6.46 -14.13
C LEU A 55 10.84 6.03 -12.68
N ALA A 56 11.63 6.81 -11.93
CA ALA A 56 11.86 6.57 -10.51
C ALA A 56 10.56 6.63 -9.70
N PHE A 57 9.65 7.55 -10.03
CA PHE A 57 8.35 7.67 -9.37
C PHE A 57 7.47 6.44 -9.61
N VAL A 58 7.44 5.92 -10.85
CA VAL A 58 6.69 4.70 -11.18
C VAL A 58 7.21 3.53 -10.34
N ILE A 59 8.53 3.32 -10.31
CA ILE A 59 9.17 2.22 -9.56
C ILE A 59 8.93 2.38 -8.05
N THR A 60 9.07 3.60 -7.52
CA THR A 60 8.89 3.88 -6.10
C THR A 60 7.44 3.68 -5.67
N SER A 61 6.48 4.18 -6.46
CA SER A 61 5.05 4.03 -6.21
C SER A 61 4.63 2.55 -6.24
N PHE A 62 5.11 1.80 -7.24
CA PHE A 62 4.85 0.37 -7.34
C PHE A 62 5.49 -0.42 -6.19
N SER A 63 6.72 -0.08 -5.80
CA SER A 63 7.42 -0.73 -4.69
C SER A 63 6.70 -0.47 -3.36
N GLY A 64 6.28 0.78 -3.10
CA GLY A 64 5.48 1.11 -1.92
C GLY A 64 4.13 0.41 -1.91
N PHE A 65 3.51 0.23 -3.07
CA PHE A 65 2.28 -0.56 -3.23
C PHE A 65 2.49 -2.04 -2.89
N LYS A 66 3.61 -2.65 -3.31
CA LYS A 66 3.97 -4.03 -2.97
C LYS A 66 4.30 -4.19 -1.49
N LEU A 67 4.95 -3.21 -0.87
CA LEU A 67 5.17 -3.22 0.57
C LEU A 67 3.83 -3.19 1.31
N LEU A 68 2.92 -2.27 0.97
CA LEU A 68 1.59 -2.22 1.57
C LEU A 68 0.80 -3.52 1.37
N ASP A 69 0.91 -4.16 0.21
CA ASP A 69 0.33 -5.50 -0.02
C ASP A 69 0.82 -6.50 1.02
N GLN A 70 2.12 -6.56 1.31
CA GLN A 70 2.66 -7.48 2.30
C GLN A 70 2.15 -7.15 3.71
N TYR A 71 2.06 -5.87 4.09
CA TYR A 71 1.49 -5.48 5.38
C TYR A 71 0.03 -5.88 5.50
N PHE A 72 -0.83 -5.52 4.54
CA PHE A 72 -2.27 -5.79 4.64
C PHE A 72 -2.61 -7.27 4.50
N TYR A 73 -1.87 -8.01 3.67
CA TYR A 73 -2.15 -9.42 3.40
C TYR A 73 -1.99 -10.28 4.66
N ILE A 74 -1.04 -9.97 5.54
CA ILE A 74 -0.84 -10.71 6.82
C ILE A 74 -2.06 -10.59 7.75
N TYR A 75 -2.80 -9.50 7.66
CA TYR A 75 -4.00 -9.25 8.45
C TYR A 75 -5.29 -9.56 7.69
N SER A 76 -5.16 -10.19 6.50
CA SER A 76 -6.29 -10.63 5.70
C SER A 76 -6.66 -12.07 6.05
N PRO A 77 -7.93 -12.39 6.33
CA PRO A 77 -8.40 -13.76 6.43
C PRO A 77 -8.62 -14.42 5.06
N VAL A 78 -8.47 -13.65 3.97
CA VAL A 78 -8.71 -14.10 2.60
C VAL A 78 -7.37 -14.48 1.96
N ASP A 79 -7.26 -15.74 1.57
CA ASP A 79 -6.06 -16.28 0.91
C ASP A 79 -5.88 -15.77 -0.53
N GLU A 80 -6.95 -15.32 -1.18
CA GLU A 80 -6.86 -14.80 -2.54
C GLU A 80 -6.64 -13.28 -2.60
N LYS A 81 -5.57 -12.87 -3.29
CA LYS A 81 -5.28 -11.46 -3.56
C LYS A 81 -6.20 -10.92 -4.66
N ILE A 82 -7.25 -10.21 -4.27
CA ILE A 82 -8.16 -9.56 -5.23
C ILE A 82 -7.48 -8.34 -5.83
N THR A 83 -7.22 -8.41 -7.13
CA THR A 83 -6.68 -7.30 -7.93
C THR A 83 -7.72 -6.86 -8.94
N CYS A 84 -8.04 -5.56 -8.94
CA CYS A 84 -9.06 -4.96 -9.78
C CYS A 84 -8.53 -3.76 -10.54
N TYR A 85 -9.12 -3.47 -11.69
CA TYR A 85 -8.76 -2.32 -12.54
C TYR A 85 -9.82 -1.23 -12.60
N SER A 86 -11.04 -1.54 -12.15
CA SER A 86 -12.21 -0.66 -12.16
C SER A 86 -13.02 -0.76 -10.86
N SER A 87 -13.85 0.24 -10.60
CA SER A 87 -14.84 0.24 -9.52
C SER A 87 -15.83 -0.93 -9.66
N SER A 88 -16.23 -1.28 -10.88
CA SER A 88 -17.14 -2.41 -11.13
C SER A 88 -16.55 -3.74 -10.64
N CYS A 89 -15.27 -4.00 -10.90
CA CYS A 89 -14.57 -5.19 -10.40
C CYS A 89 -14.52 -5.24 -8.88
N ILE A 90 -14.30 -4.09 -8.22
CA ILE A 90 -14.31 -3.99 -6.75
C ILE A 90 -15.70 -4.39 -6.22
N LEU A 91 -16.75 -3.80 -6.80
CA LEU A 91 -18.14 -4.01 -6.38
C LEU A 91 -18.66 -5.44 -6.65
N SER A 92 -18.05 -6.14 -7.61
CA SER A 92 -18.34 -7.54 -7.92
C SER A 92 -17.34 -8.53 -7.32
N SER A 93 -16.44 -8.07 -6.45
CA SER A 93 -15.37 -8.92 -5.94
C SER A 93 -15.91 -10.01 -4.99
N PRO A 94 -15.26 -11.19 -4.95
CA PRO A 94 -15.60 -12.26 -3.99
C PRO A 94 -15.62 -11.78 -2.54
N LEU A 95 -14.77 -10.81 -2.18
CA LEU A 95 -14.72 -10.26 -0.84
C LEU A 95 -15.99 -9.52 -0.44
N ILE A 96 -16.72 -8.92 -1.39
CA ILE A 96 -18.02 -8.30 -1.10
C ILE A 96 -19.11 -9.37 -1.05
N THR A 97 -19.12 -10.30 -2.00
CA THR A 97 -20.19 -11.29 -2.12
C THR A 97 -20.12 -12.37 -1.05
N GLU A 98 -18.96 -12.97 -0.80
CA GLU A 98 -18.78 -14.05 0.19
C GLU A 98 -19.02 -13.57 1.62
N TYR A 99 -18.56 -12.35 1.93
CA TYR A 99 -18.77 -11.76 3.25
C TYR A 99 -20.10 -11.02 3.39
N ASN A 100 -20.93 -11.03 2.35
CA ASN A 100 -22.27 -10.40 2.31
C ASN A 100 -22.24 -8.92 2.73
N PHE A 101 -21.26 -8.16 2.23
CA PHE A 101 -21.25 -6.72 2.44
C PHE A 101 -22.28 -6.04 1.53
N ALA A 102 -23.01 -5.06 2.05
CA ALA A 102 -23.98 -4.30 1.26
C ALA A 102 -23.27 -3.48 0.17
N ARG A 103 -23.47 -3.85 -1.09
CA ARG A 103 -22.84 -3.20 -2.24
C ARG A 103 -23.27 -1.72 -2.34
N GLU A 104 -24.51 -1.43 -2.00
CA GLU A 104 -25.09 -0.09 -2.01
C GLU A 104 -24.34 0.84 -1.06
N ASP A 105 -23.80 0.30 0.05
CA ASP A 105 -23.04 1.08 1.01
C ASP A 105 -21.69 1.49 0.39
N PHE A 106 -21.03 0.62 -0.39
CA PHE A 106 -19.79 0.98 -1.12
C PHE A 106 -20.04 2.02 -2.21
N GLU A 107 -21.16 1.91 -2.93
CA GLU A 107 -21.54 2.88 -3.97
C GLU A 107 -21.85 4.26 -3.37
N LYS A 108 -22.57 4.32 -2.24
CA LYS A 108 -22.89 5.57 -1.52
C LYS A 108 -21.65 6.24 -0.95
N VAL A 109 -20.78 5.46 -0.31
CA VAL A 109 -19.60 5.96 0.39
C VAL A 109 -18.45 6.24 -0.58
N GLY A 110 -18.51 5.64 -1.77
CA GLY A 110 -17.69 5.93 -2.94
C GLY A 110 -16.41 5.08 -3.01
N VAL A 111 -16.23 4.41 -4.16
CA VAL A 111 -15.05 3.58 -4.47
C VAL A 111 -14.14 4.26 -5.51
N PRO A 112 -12.83 3.97 -5.53
CA PRO A 112 -11.95 4.44 -6.58
C PRO A 112 -12.41 3.91 -7.96
N SER A 113 -12.41 4.79 -8.96
CA SER A 113 -13.01 4.55 -10.27
C SER A 113 -12.17 3.63 -11.18
N ILE A 114 -10.90 3.99 -11.41
CA ILE A 114 -9.99 3.29 -12.32
C ILE A 114 -8.58 3.25 -11.72
N GLY A 115 -7.84 2.18 -12.05
CA GLY A 115 -6.42 2.05 -11.79
C GLY A 115 -6.07 0.66 -11.26
N PHE A 116 -4.78 0.36 -11.13
CA PHE A 116 -4.36 -0.89 -10.49
C PHE A 116 -4.72 -0.85 -9.01
N MET A 117 -5.68 -1.66 -8.59
CA MET A 117 -6.22 -1.65 -7.23
C MET A 117 -6.11 -3.03 -6.60
N ARG A 118 -5.81 -3.07 -5.31
CA ARG A 118 -5.92 -4.30 -4.52
C ARG A 118 -6.82 -4.09 -3.32
N MET A 119 -7.60 -5.12 -3.04
CA MET A 119 -8.60 -5.12 -1.97
C MET A 119 -8.22 -6.15 -0.92
N TYR A 120 -8.36 -5.76 0.35
CA TYR A 120 -8.06 -6.61 1.51
C TYR A 120 -9.18 -6.47 2.52
N ARG A 121 -9.48 -7.56 3.24
CA ARG A 121 -10.29 -7.49 4.45
C ARG A 121 -9.32 -7.52 5.62
N VAL A 122 -9.10 -6.41 6.29
CA VAL A 122 -8.25 -6.38 7.48
C VAL A 122 -9.09 -6.77 8.69
N TYR A 123 -8.84 -7.95 9.23
CA TYR A 123 -9.55 -8.47 10.40
C TYR A 123 -8.57 -9.00 11.45
N ASP A 124 -8.42 -8.27 12.54
CA ASP A 124 -7.54 -8.66 13.65
C ASP A 124 -8.07 -8.14 15.00
N THR A 125 -7.62 -8.74 16.09
CA THR A 125 -7.86 -8.32 17.46
C THR A 125 -6.52 -8.17 18.17
N GLY A 126 -6.30 -7.03 18.80
CA GLY A 126 -5.04 -6.74 19.47
C GLY A 126 -5.16 -5.51 20.34
N ILE A 127 -4.03 -4.98 20.77
CA ILE A 127 -3.98 -3.87 21.72
C ILE A 127 -3.79 -2.56 20.95
N SER A 128 -4.63 -1.56 21.26
CA SER A 128 -4.48 -0.19 20.76
C SER A 128 -3.12 0.37 21.15
N HIS A 129 -2.45 1.05 20.21
CA HIS A 129 -1.16 1.66 20.49
C HIS A 129 -1.28 2.86 21.44
N SER A 130 -2.37 3.63 21.34
CA SER A 130 -2.59 4.84 22.14
C SER A 130 -3.18 4.58 23.52
N LEU A 131 -4.17 3.67 23.60
CA LEU A 131 -4.99 3.47 24.81
C LEU A 131 -4.63 2.19 25.57
N LEU A 132 -3.76 1.34 25.00
CA LEU A 132 -3.40 0.02 25.54
C LEU A 132 -4.63 -0.87 25.85
N SER A 133 -5.77 -0.59 25.20
CA SER A 133 -7.03 -1.33 25.35
C SER A 133 -7.26 -2.30 24.19
N PRO A 134 -8.07 -3.35 24.36
CA PRO A 134 -8.45 -4.24 23.26
C PRO A 134 -9.13 -3.46 22.14
N LYS A 135 -8.64 -3.63 20.91
CA LYS A 135 -9.19 -3.05 19.69
C LYS A 135 -9.36 -4.15 18.65
N LYS A 136 -10.53 -4.15 18.01
CA LYS A 136 -10.85 -5.02 16.89
C LYS A 136 -10.75 -4.24 15.60
N LEU A 137 -9.91 -4.70 14.68
CA LEU A 137 -9.85 -4.25 13.31
C LEU A 137 -10.89 -5.05 12.51
N ASN A 138 -11.79 -4.33 11.83
CA ASN A 138 -12.72 -4.92 10.88
C ASN A 138 -12.93 -3.90 9.76
N HIS A 139 -11.98 -3.89 8.81
CA HIS A 139 -11.97 -2.94 7.72
C HIS A 139 -11.87 -3.65 6.38
N VAL A 140 -12.45 -3.03 5.36
CA VAL A 140 -12.11 -3.33 3.97
C VAL A 140 -11.16 -2.23 3.51
N VAL A 141 -10.01 -2.61 2.94
CA VAL A 141 -8.98 -1.68 2.52
C VAL A 141 -8.75 -1.82 1.03
N ILE A 142 -8.71 -0.70 0.32
CA ILE A 142 -8.39 -0.65 -1.11
C ILE A 142 -7.15 0.21 -1.29
N THR A 143 -6.10 -0.36 -1.87
CA THR A 143 -4.86 0.35 -2.18
C THR A 143 -4.76 0.61 -3.68
N ARG A 144 -4.22 1.77 -4.06
CA ARG A 144 -4.01 2.18 -5.46
C ARG A 144 -2.70 2.97 -5.60
N PRO A 145 -1.71 2.51 -6.40
CA PRO A 145 -0.51 3.29 -6.66
C PRO A 145 -0.83 4.45 -7.60
N LEU A 146 -0.26 5.62 -7.33
CA LEU A 146 -0.27 6.74 -8.26
C LEU A 146 1.04 6.67 -9.05
N PHE A 147 1.05 6.26 -10.32
CA PHE A 147 2.32 5.97 -11.01
C PHE A 147 3.17 7.22 -11.30
N PHE A 148 2.57 8.40 -11.40
CA PHE A 148 3.28 9.65 -11.73
C PHE A 148 3.77 10.44 -10.52
N ILE A 149 3.51 9.96 -9.30
CA ILE A 149 3.89 10.60 -8.05
C ILE A 149 4.32 9.46 -7.11
N PRO A 150 5.39 9.58 -6.29
CA PRO A 150 5.82 8.47 -5.43
C PRO A 150 4.88 8.33 -4.21
N ALA A 151 3.62 8.01 -4.48
CA ALA A 151 2.53 7.97 -3.52
C ALA A 151 1.55 6.84 -3.82
N ILE A 152 1.01 6.25 -2.75
CA ILE A 152 -0.01 5.22 -2.79
C ILE A 152 -1.23 5.73 -2.04
N GLU A 153 -2.38 5.63 -2.68
CA GLU A 153 -3.66 5.98 -2.10
C GLU A 153 -4.25 4.77 -1.39
N VAL A 154 -4.75 4.98 -0.18
CA VAL A 154 -5.36 3.93 0.65
C VAL A 154 -6.74 4.39 1.09
N TYR A 155 -7.75 3.62 0.72
CA TYR A 155 -9.13 3.77 1.18
C TYR A 155 -9.40 2.72 2.24
N VAL A 156 -9.97 3.15 3.37
CA VAL A 156 -10.32 2.28 4.49
C VAL A 156 -11.81 2.43 4.73
N TYR A 157 -12.53 1.32 4.66
CA TYR A 157 -13.96 1.24 4.93
C TYR A 157 -14.13 0.47 6.24
N SER A 158 -14.63 1.14 7.26
CA SER A 158 -14.91 0.54 8.55
C SER A 158 -16.20 -0.26 8.48
N ILE A 159 -16.16 -1.52 8.90
CA ILE A 159 -17.30 -2.44 8.83
C ILE A 159 -17.90 -2.63 10.22
N SER A 160 -19.19 -2.32 10.34
CA SER A 160 -20.01 -2.57 11.54
C SER A 160 -20.25 -4.06 11.77
N GLU A 161 -20.77 -4.42 12.94
CA GLU A 161 -21.13 -5.83 13.25
C GLU A 161 -22.20 -6.39 12.30
N ASP A 162 -23.10 -5.51 11.83
CA ASP A 162 -24.15 -5.84 10.84
C ASP A 162 -23.62 -5.94 9.40
N ARG A 163 -22.29 -5.98 9.21
CA ARG A 163 -21.62 -6.08 7.91
C ARG A 163 -21.89 -4.90 6.96
N ARG A 164 -22.34 -3.77 7.52
CA ARG A 164 -22.55 -2.51 6.81
C ARG A 164 -21.36 -1.59 6.96
N ILE A 165 -21.15 -0.70 6.00
CA ILE A 165 -20.08 0.30 6.09
C ILE A 165 -20.47 1.37 7.10
N ALA A 166 -19.72 1.47 8.19
CA ALA A 166 -19.90 2.47 9.23
C ALA A 166 -19.23 3.81 8.88
N GLY A 167 -18.18 3.79 8.05
CA GLY A 167 -17.46 4.98 7.65
C GLY A 167 -16.37 4.71 6.63
N ARG A 168 -15.84 5.78 6.03
CA ARG A 168 -14.72 5.74 5.10
C ARG A 168 -13.67 6.77 5.48
N ASP A 169 -12.44 6.28 5.56
CA ASP A 169 -11.25 7.10 5.63
C ASP A 169 -10.42 6.95 4.36
N LYS A 170 -9.65 8.00 4.08
CA LYS A 170 -8.74 8.06 2.95
C LYS A 170 -7.44 8.69 3.38
N PHE A 171 -6.32 8.05 3.05
CA PHE A 171 -5.01 8.62 3.27
C PHE A 171 -4.01 8.21 2.18
N TYR A 172 -2.84 8.84 2.22
CA TYR A 172 -1.77 8.60 1.26
C TYR A 172 -0.50 8.15 1.98
N LEU A 173 0.13 7.11 1.46
CA LEU A 173 1.52 6.78 1.75
C LEU A 173 2.40 7.50 0.73
N ILE A 174 3.05 8.57 1.16
CA ILE A 174 3.93 9.39 0.31
C ILE A 174 5.38 9.10 0.72
N TRP A 175 6.23 8.78 -0.26
CA TRP A 175 7.66 8.63 -0.04
C TRP A 175 8.27 9.89 0.61
N PRO A 176 9.20 9.79 1.58
CA PRO A 176 9.86 8.58 2.10
C PRO A 176 9.23 8.05 3.41
N LYS A 177 7.92 8.19 3.63
CA LYS A 177 7.32 7.70 4.89
C LYS A 177 7.39 6.17 4.97
N SER A 178 7.66 5.65 6.16
CA SER A 178 7.63 4.20 6.42
C SER A 178 6.21 3.65 6.35
N PRO A 179 5.94 2.62 5.52
CA PRO A 179 4.61 2.01 5.42
C PRO A 179 4.10 1.50 6.78
N GLY A 180 4.91 0.72 7.50
CA GLY A 180 4.49 0.13 8.78
C GLY A 180 4.21 1.18 9.87
N LYS A 181 5.02 2.24 9.92
CA LYS A 181 4.79 3.36 10.86
C LYS A 181 3.49 4.09 10.53
N LEU A 182 3.25 4.41 9.26
CA LEU A 182 2.03 5.08 8.82
C LEU A 182 0.78 4.24 9.12
N LEU A 183 0.82 2.93 8.84
CA LEU A 183 -0.30 2.04 9.15
C LEU A 183 -0.54 1.96 10.65
N THR A 184 0.52 1.88 11.46
CA THR A 184 0.39 1.85 12.91
C THR A 184 -0.26 3.12 13.45
N GLU A 185 0.12 4.29 12.94
CA GLU A 185 -0.48 5.57 13.31
C GLU A 185 -1.95 5.67 12.85
N LYS A 186 -2.28 5.20 11.64
CA LYS A 186 -3.62 5.34 11.05
C LYS A 186 -4.64 4.36 11.62
N PHE A 187 -4.22 3.13 11.92
CA PHE A 187 -5.09 2.12 12.52
C PHE A 187 -5.01 2.10 14.05
N ASP A 188 -4.09 2.87 14.66
CA ASP A 188 -3.78 2.84 16.09
C ASP A 188 -3.59 1.41 16.61
N PHE A 189 -2.86 0.62 15.81
CA PHE A 189 -2.69 -0.81 15.98
C PHE A 189 -1.30 -1.19 15.48
N LYS A 190 -0.56 -2.06 16.19
CA LYS A 190 0.79 -2.44 15.76
C LYS A 190 0.73 -3.24 14.46
N PHE A 191 1.06 -2.59 13.35
CA PHE A 191 1.18 -3.21 12.03
C PHE A 191 2.61 -3.71 11.83
N SER A 192 2.74 -5.03 11.69
CA SER A 192 4.01 -5.72 11.50
C SER A 192 3.96 -6.64 10.29
N VAL A 193 5.12 -6.88 9.68
CA VAL A 193 5.29 -7.92 8.69
C VAL A 193 5.87 -9.16 9.37
N MET A 194 5.35 -10.32 9.00
CA MET A 194 5.93 -11.61 9.34
C MET A 194 6.78 -12.09 8.18
N ILE A 195 8.05 -12.29 8.47
CA ILE A 195 9.03 -12.83 7.54
C ILE A 195 9.37 -14.23 8.04
N VAL A 196 9.06 -15.25 7.24
CA VAL A 196 9.48 -16.61 7.57
C VAL A 196 10.89 -16.78 7.00
N PRO A 197 11.92 -17.04 7.83
CA PRO A 197 13.19 -17.50 7.31
C PRO A 197 12.92 -18.84 6.62
N GLY A 198 13.15 -18.90 5.31
CA GLY A 198 12.90 -20.11 4.54
C GLY A 198 13.57 -21.31 5.22
N SER A 199 12.81 -22.39 5.38
CA SER A 199 13.40 -23.70 5.65
C SER A 199 14.33 -24.02 4.49
N SER A 200 15.63 -24.00 4.78
CA SER A 200 16.66 -24.64 3.96
C SER A 200 16.35 -26.11 3.75
#